data_AF-A0A1C5Z0C2-F1
#
_entry.id   AF-A0A1C5Z0C2-F1
#
_cell.length_a   1.000
_cell.length_b   1.000
_cell.length_c   1.000
_cell.angle_alpha   90.00
_cell.angle_beta   90.00
_cell.angle_gamma   90.00
#
_symmetry.space_group_name_H-M   'P 1'
#
loop_
_entity.id
_entity.type
_entity.pdbx_description
1 polymer ?
#
loop_
_entity_poly.entity_id
_entity_poly.type
_entity_poly.pdbx_seq_one_letter_code
_entity_poly.pdbx_strand_id
1 'polypeptide(L)' 'MIKVEKKGNVTKATVEGNTSVLVDEFQTVLHALYHMLDKSIKESESITPRDLMHSMVEDVVQKESEMNKA' A
#
# COMPACT_ATOMS: atom_id res chain seq x y z
N MET A 1 13.49 3.21 -6.89
CA MET A 1 12.37 3.87 -7.57
C MET A 1 11.19 2.92 -7.71
N ILE A 2 10.12 3.23 -6.99
CA ILE A 2 8.78 2.70 -7.22
C ILE A 2 7.99 3.73 -8.03
N LYS A 3 7.51 3.34 -9.22
CA LYS A 3 6.63 4.17 -10.05
C LYS A 3 5.32 3.43 -10.30
N VAL A 4 4.21 4.05 -9.93
CA VAL A 4 2.86 3.50 -10.15
C VAL A 4 2.10 4.40 -11.11
N GLU A 5 1.60 3.84 -12.20
CA GLU A 5 0.79 4.53 -13.20
C GLU A 5 -0.58 3.84 -13.32
N LYS A 6 -1.65 4.64 -13.33
CA LYS A 6 -3.01 4.15 -13.58
C LYS A 6 -3.49 4.65 -14.93
N LYS A 7 -3.82 3.72 -15.83
CA LYS A 7 -4.41 4.01 -17.14
C LYS A 7 -5.72 3.24 -17.28
N GLY A 8 -6.84 3.95 -17.13
CA GLY A 8 -8.16 3.33 -17.05
C GLY A 8 -8.26 2.40 -15.84
N ASN A 9 -8.60 1.13 -16.09
CA ASN A 9 -8.70 0.09 -15.06
C ASN A 9 -7.39 -0.66 -14.82
N VAL A 10 -6.34 -0.37 -15.58
CA VAL A 10 -5.04 -1.02 -15.44
C VAL A 10 -4.13 -0.19 -14.56
N THR A 11 -3.54 -0.83 -13.55
CA THR A 11 -2.47 -0.26 -12.74
C THR A 11 -1.17 -0.96 -13.10
N LYS A 12 -0.16 -0.19 -13.51
CA LYS A 12 1.18 -0.70 -13.80
C LYS A 12 2.15 -0.15 -12.77
N ALA A 13 2.92 -1.05 -12.17
CA ALA A 13 4.05 -0.69 -11.32
C ALA A 13 5.36 -1.01 -12.04
N THR A 14 6.31 -0.08 -12.00
CA THR A 14 7.70 -0.30 -12.37
C THR A 14 8.55 -0.14 -11.12
N VAL A 15 9.42 -1.11 -10.86
CA VAL A 15 10.31 -1.13 -9.70
C VAL A 15 11.75 -1.26 -10.19
N GLU A 16 12.56 -0.24 -9.92
CA GLU A 16 13.96 -0.16 -10.35
C GLU A 16 14.86 0.26 -9.18
N GLY A 17 15.95 -0.46 -8.94
CA GLY A 17 16.96 -0.12 -7.92
C GLY A 17 17.29 -1.26 -6.95
N ASN A 18 18.14 -0.96 -5.96
CA ASN A 18 18.48 -1.88 -4.88
C ASN A 18 17.33 -1.96 -3.86
N THR A 19 17.08 -3.14 -3.33
CA THR A 19 16.15 -3.42 -2.23
C THR A 19 16.22 -2.41 -1.08
N SER A 20 17.40 -1.99 -0.61
CA SER A 20 17.50 -1.05 0.51
C SER A 20 16.86 0.32 0.20
N VAL A 21 17.13 0.86 -1.00
CA VAL A 21 16.56 2.13 -1.46
C VAL A 21 15.06 1.98 -1.69
N LEU A 22 14.62 0.83 -2.21
CA LEU A 22 13.20 0.56 -2.43
C LEU A 22 12.40 0.47 -1.12
N VAL A 23 12.99 -0.09 -0.07
CA VAL A 23 12.37 -0.14 1.27
C VAL A 23 12.19 1.26 1.84
N ASP A 24 13.20 2.12 1.74
CA ASP A 24 13.15 3.51 2.22
C ASP A 24 12.08 4.34 1.47
N GLU A 25 12.05 4.23 0.14
CA GLU A 25 11.01 4.86 -0.69
C GLU A 25 9.60 4.38 -0.30
N PHE A 26 9.43 3.08 -0.09
CA PHE A 26 8.15 2.51 0.31
C PHE A 26 7.71 2.98 1.70
N GLN A 27 8.64 3.04 2.66
CA GLN A 27 8.36 3.57 4.00
C GLN A 27 7.89 5.03 3.94
N THR A 28 8.50 5.85 3.09
CA THR A 28 8.06 7.24 2.87
C THR A 28 6.61 7.31 2.37
N VAL A 29 6.23 6.43 1.43
CA VAL A 29 4.84 6.34 0.94
C VAL A 29 3.88 5.89 2.04
N LEU A 30 4.27 4.90 2.86
CA LEU A 30 3.46 4.43 3.99
C LEU A 30 3.23 5.53 5.02
N HIS A 31 4.25 6.35 5.32
CA HIS A 31 4.11 7.50 6.21
C HIS A 31 3.10 8.52 5.66
N ALA A 32 3.19 8.86 4.37
CA ALA A 32 2.24 9.77 3.73
C ALA A 32 0.81 9.23 3.76
N LEU A 33 0.64 7.93 3.50
CA LEU A 33 -0.66 7.26 3.56
C LEU A 33 -1.24 7.28 4.97
N TYR A 34 -0.44 6.94 5.98
CA TYR A 34 -0.85 6.98 7.37
C TYR A 34 -1.38 8.37 7.75
N HIS A 35 -0.64 9.43 7.43
CA HIS A 35 -1.06 10.81 7.72
C HIS A 35 -2.34 11.23 6.98
N MET A 36 -2.54 10.72 5.75
CA MET A 36 -3.78 10.95 5.02
C MET A 36 -4.96 10.26 5.70
N LEU A 37 -4.81 9.00 6.10
CA LEU A 37 -5.84 8.22 6.79
C LEU A 37 -6.16 8.84 8.16
N ASP A 38 -5.15 9.20 8.94
CA ASP A 38 -5.29 9.84 10.25
C ASP A 38 -6.11 11.14 10.19
N LYS A 39 -6.00 11.91 9.10
CA LYS A 39 -6.78 13.13 8.87
C LYS A 39 -8.18 12.87 8.30
N SER A 40 -8.39 11.73 7.67
CA SER A 40 -9.61 11.44 6.89
C SER A 40 -10.60 10.57 7.66
N ILE A 41 -10.12 9.73 8.56
CA ILE A 41 -10.94 8.94 9.47
C ILE A 41 -11.51 9.87 10.53
N LYS A 42 -12.83 9.81 10.71
CA LYS A 42 -13.49 10.59 11.76
C LYS A 42 -13.22 9.95 13.12
N GLU A 43 -13.01 10.77 14.15
CA GLU A 43 -12.80 10.30 15.53
C GLU A 43 -13.95 9.41 16.07
N SER A 44 -15.14 9.49 15.47
CA SER A 44 -16.30 8.65 15.81
C SER A 44 -16.26 7.24 15.21
N GLU A 45 -15.33 6.96 14.30
CA GLU A 45 -15.18 5.65 13.67
C GLU A 45 -14.31 4.77 14.58
N SER A 46 -14.73 3.52 14.83
CA SER A 46 -13.99 2.56 15.65
C SER A 46 -12.76 1.96 14.94
N ILE A 47 -12.41 2.49 13.78
CA ILE A 47 -11.38 1.97 12.89
C ILE A 47 -10.22 2.95 12.92
N THR A 48 -9.02 2.45 13.17
CA THR A 48 -7.81 3.27 13.18
C THR A 48 -7.10 3.22 11.81
N PRO A 49 -6.23 4.20 11.49
CA PRO A 49 -5.36 4.12 10.31
C PRO A 49 -4.54 2.82 10.28
N ARG A 50 -4.10 2.35 11.45
CA ARG A 50 -3.38 1.07 11.60
C ARG A 50 -4.22 -0.10 11.09
N ASP A 51 -5.48 -0.17 11.48
CA ASP A 51 -6.37 -1.29 11.12
C ASP A 51 -6.57 -1.35 9.60
N LEU A 52 -6.77 -0.20 8.97
CA LEU A 52 -6.89 -0.12 7.51
C LEU A 52 -5.61 -0.54 6.80
N MET A 53 -4.45 -0.04 7.24
CA MET A 53 -3.18 -0.40 6.62
C MET A 53 -2.86 -1.89 6.78
N HIS A 54 -3.16 -2.49 7.93
CA HIS A 54 -3.03 -3.93 8.14
C HIS A 54 -3.92 -4.72 7.18
N SER A 55 -5.19 -4.36 7.08
CA SER A 55 -6.13 -5.02 6.16
C SER A 55 -5.69 -4.91 4.69
N MET A 56 -5.16 -3.77 4.26
CA MET A 56 -4.61 -3.61 2.90
C MET A 56 -3.44 -4.56 2.62
N VAL A 57 -2.56 -4.80 3.60
CA VAL A 57 -1.45 -5.74 3.46
C VAL A 57 -1.97 -7.17 3.40
N GLU A 58 -2.92 -7.54 4.26
CA GLU A 58 -3.55 -8.86 4.24
C GLU A 58 -4.23 -9.15 2.89
N ASP A 59 -4.94 -8.18 2.32
CA ASP A 59 -5.57 -8.30 1.00
C ASP A 59 -4.55 -8.60 -0.11
N VAL A 60 -3.37 -7.97 -0.07
CA VAL A 60 -2.30 -8.23 -1.03
C VAL A 60 -1.75 -9.64 -0.85
N VAL A 61 -1.44 -10.04 0.39
CA VAL A 61 -0.92 -11.37 0.71
C VAL A 61 -1.89 -12.45 0.24
N GLN A 62 -3.19 -12.26 0.49
CA GLN A 62 -4.22 -13.19 0.05
C GLN A 62 -4.26 -13.34 -1.47
N LYS A 63 -4.27 -12.23 -2.22
CA LYS A 63 -4.28 -12.25 -3.70
C LYS A 63 -3.07 -12.97 -4.29
N GLU A 64 -1.88 -12.67 -3.79
CA GLU A 64 -0.65 -13.36 -4.23
C GLU A 64 -0.72 -14.86 -3.92
N SER A 65 -1.29 -15.25 -2.77
CA SER A 65 -1.46 -16.66 -2.41
C SER A 65 -2.43 -17.40 -3.35
N GLU A 66 -3.46 -16.73 -3.86
CA GLU A 66 -4.43 -17.29 -4.79
C GLU A 66 -3.84 -17.40 -6.19
N MET A 67 -3.10 -16.38 -6.65
CA MET A 67 -2.42 -16.39 -7.94
C MET A 67 -1.36 -17.50 -8.03
N ASN A 68 -0.64 -17.77 -6.94
CA ASN A 68 0.37 -18.83 -6.91
C ASN A 68 -0.20 -20.26 -6.86
N LYS A 69 -1.53 -20.40 -6.69
CA LYS A 69 -2.23 -21.71 -6.69
C LYS A 69 -2.91 -22.01 -8.03
N ALA A 70 -3.01 -21.03 -8.92
CA ALA A 70 -3.65 -21.13 -10.24
C ALA A 70 -2.64 -21.50 -11.33
#